data_AF-A0A7C5NN89-F1
#
_entry.id   AF-A0A7C5NN89-F1
#
_cell.length_a   1.000
_cell.length_b   1.000
_cell.length_c   1.000
_cell.angle_alpha   90.00
_cell.angle_beta   90.00
_cell.angle_gamma   90.00
#
_symmetry.space_group_name_H-M   'P 1'
#
loop_
_entity.id
_entity.type
_entity.pdbx_description
1 polymer ?
#
loop_
_entity_poly.entity_id
_entity_poly.type
_entity_poly.pdbx_seq_one_letter_code
_entity_poly.pdbx_strand_id
1 'polypeptide(L)'
;MVMKYVAITLLTLMSICFGQYYIVVNEIMYNSPGFDKEWVELYNYSRSDAVLDSNWTISDGEGIFHFPTITIRGGGFLTIVVHLPDTGHLPFAPMLMLLT
;
A
#
# COMPACT_ATOMS: atom_id res chain seq x y z
N MET A 1 19.87 18.48 38.07
CA MET A 1 20.37 18.22 36.71
C MET A 1 19.90 16.85 36.19
N VAL A 2 20.01 15.76 36.96
CA VAL A 2 19.56 14.40 36.60
C VAL A 2 18.09 14.30 36.11
N MET A 3 17.14 14.95 36.77
CA MET A 3 15.72 14.87 36.43
C MET A 3 15.34 15.52 35.08
N LYS A 4 16.16 16.48 34.59
CA LYS A 4 15.96 17.09 33.26
C LYS A 4 16.32 16.14 32.13
N TYR A 5 17.37 15.33 32.31
CA TYR A 5 17.79 14.34 31.33
C TYR A 5 16.83 13.16 31.24
N VAL A 6 16.22 12.75 32.36
CA VAL A 6 15.17 11.72 32.41
C VAL A 6 13.92 12.14 31.63
N ALA A 7 13.47 13.39 31.80
CA ALA A 7 12.33 13.92 31.06
C ALA A 7 12.60 14.01 29.54
N ILE A 8 13.82 14.41 29.15
CA ILE A 8 14.23 14.48 27.74
C ILE A 8 14.30 13.08 27.10
N THR A 9 14.83 12.08 27.81
CA THR A 9 14.88 10.69 27.31
C THR A 9 13.48 10.08 27.16
N LEU A 10 12.57 10.32 28.10
CA LEU A 10 11.16 9.91 28.00
C LEU A 10 10.44 10.58 26.81
N LEU A 11 10.67 11.87 26.56
CA LEU A 11 10.08 12.59 25.42
C LEU A 11 10.57 12.04 24.07
N THR A 12 11.85 11.69 23.97
CA THR A 12 12.43 11.11 22.74
C THR A 12 11.96 9.68 22.50
N LEU A 13 11.75 8.88 23.54
CA LEU A 13 11.23 7.51 23.42
C LEU A 13 9.75 7.48 22.99
N MET A 14 8.94 8.42 23.49
CA MET A 14 7.53 8.56 23.13
C MET A 14 7.33 9.01 21.66
N SER A 15 8.32 9.71 21.08
CA SER A 15 8.30 10.13 19.67
C SER A 15 8.60 9.00 18.67
N ILE A 16 9.20 7.89 19.12
CA ILE A 16 9.56 6.73 18.27
C ILE A 16 8.40 5.72 18.16
N CYS A 17 7.31 5.90 18.92
CA CYS A 17 6.17 4.98 18.96
C CYS A 17 5.07 5.27 17.91
N PHE A 18 5.22 6.30 17.08
CA PHE A 18 4.25 6.55 16.01
C PHE A 18 4.53 5.63 14.81
N GLY A 19 3.93 4.43 14.84
CA GLY A 19 3.74 3.64 13.62
C GLY A 19 2.80 4.37 12.68
N GLN A 20 3.34 5.25 11.82
CA GLN A 20 2.59 5.92 10.76
C GLN A 20 2.78 5.16 9.45
N TYR A 21 2.04 4.08 9.25
CA TYR A 21 1.87 3.54 7.90
C TYR A 21 0.51 3.98 7.40
N TYR A 22 0.51 4.88 6.42
CA TYR A 22 -0.71 5.35 5.80
C TYR A 22 -0.69 5.04 4.30
N ILE A 23 -1.16 3.84 4.00
CA ILE A 23 -1.46 3.39 2.64
C ILE A 23 -2.91 3.76 2.33
N VAL A 24 -3.13 4.43 1.20
CA VAL A 24 -4.46 4.76 0.68
C VAL A 24 -4.63 4.23 -0.73
N VAL A 25 -5.88 4.01 -1.12
CA VAL A 25 -6.21 3.86 -2.53
C VAL A 25 -6.17 5.25 -3.17
N ASN A 26 -5.25 5.47 -4.11
CA ASN A 26 -5.06 6.74 -4.80
C ASN A 26 -5.88 6.83 -6.07
N GLU A 27 -5.89 5.76 -6.86
CA GLU A 27 -6.58 5.70 -8.15
C GLU A 27 -7.26 4.35 -8.34
N ILE A 28 -8.44 4.39 -8.97
CA ILE A 28 -9.13 3.22 -9.48
C ILE A 28 -9.47 3.52 -10.93
N MET A 29 -8.87 2.76 -11.85
CA MET A 29 -9.23 2.78 -13.26
C MET A 29 -10.03 1.52 -13.58
N TYR A 30 -11.31 1.74 -13.87
CA TYR A 30 -12.30 0.71 -14.09
C TYR A 30 -13.12 1.03 -15.34
N ASN A 31 -13.67 -0.01 -15.98
CA ASN A 31 -14.60 0.11 -17.11
C ASN A 31 -14.02 0.93 -18.28
N SER A 32 -12.75 0.74 -18.60
CA SER A 32 -12.16 1.36 -19.79
C SER A 32 -12.76 0.73 -21.06
N PRO A 33 -13.15 1.52 -22.07
CA PRO A 33 -13.67 0.96 -23.31
C PRO A 33 -12.58 0.19 -24.06
N GLY A 34 -12.71 -1.14 -24.15
CA GLY A 34 -11.82 -2.00 -24.95
C GLY A 34 -11.01 -3.00 -24.12
N PHE A 35 -9.80 -3.33 -24.58
CA PHE A 35 -8.87 -4.27 -23.93
C PHE A 35 -7.83 -3.56 -23.06
N ASP A 36 -8.13 -2.34 -22.62
CA ASP A 36 -7.24 -1.61 -21.75
C ASP A 36 -7.13 -2.31 -20.40
N LYS A 37 -5.98 -2.12 -19.76
CA LYS A 37 -5.75 -2.65 -18.43
C LYS A 37 -6.60 -1.87 -17.42
N GLU A 38 -7.19 -2.57 -16.47
CA GLU A 38 -7.76 -1.96 -15.28
C GLU A 38 -6.71 -1.98 -14.17
N TRP A 39 -6.76 -1.03 -13.23
CA TRP A 39 -5.82 -1.02 -12.11
C TRP A 39 -6.37 -0.35 -10.87
N VAL A 40 -5.80 -0.76 -9.74
CA VAL A 40 -5.89 -0.05 -8.47
C VAL A 40 -4.49 0.46 -8.12
N GLU A 41 -4.38 1.73 -7.77
CA GLU A 41 -3.12 2.30 -7.29
C GLU A 41 -3.18 2.55 -5.80
N LEU A 42 -2.16 2.07 -5.09
CA LEU A 42 -1.92 2.37 -3.68
C LEU A 42 -0.86 3.47 -3.56
N TYR A 43 -1.10 4.44 -2.68
CA TYR A 43 -0.13 5.49 -2.35
C TYR A 43 0.26 5.41 -0.88
N ASN A 44 1.56 5.41 -0.62
CA ASN A 44 2.11 5.59 0.72
C ASN A 44 2.36 7.08 0.96
N TYR A 45 1.42 7.76 1.62
CA TYR A 45 1.57 9.20 1.91
C TYR A 45 2.47 9.50 3.12
N SER A 46 2.99 8.46 3.78
CA SER A 46 3.94 8.63 4.88
C SER A 46 5.34 8.97 4.37
N ARG A 47 6.21 9.43 5.29
CA ARG A 47 7.63 9.67 4.99
C ARG A 47 8.49 8.41 5.08
N SER A 48 7.93 7.31 5.59
CA SER A 48 8.62 6.04 5.83
C SER A 48 8.21 4.99 4.81
N ASP A 49 9.12 4.07 4.50
CA ASP A 49 8.82 2.93 3.65
C ASP A 49 7.80 2.01 4.33
N ALA A 50 6.77 1.60 3.60
CA ALA A 50 5.76 0.67 4.06
C ALA A 50 6.00 -0.70 3.44
N VAL A 51 6.00 -1.75 4.26
CA VAL A 51 6.12 -3.14 3.79
C VAL A 51 4.74 -3.77 3.82
N LEU A 52 4.23 -4.14 2.63
CA LEU A 52 3.08 -5.03 2.50
C LEU A 52 3.62 -6.45 2.45
N ASP A 53 3.00 -7.36 3.20
CA ASP A 53 3.35 -8.77 3.25
C ASP A 53 2.08 -9.63 3.15
N SER A 54 2.18 -10.92 3.42
CA SER A 54 1.05 -11.85 3.31
C SER A 54 -0.13 -11.54 4.25
N ASN A 55 0.05 -10.64 5.23
CA ASN A 55 -1.02 -10.16 6.10
C ASN A 55 -1.86 -9.05 5.45
N TRP A 56 -1.35 -8.44 4.38
CA TRP A 56 -2.11 -7.50 3.56
C TRP A 56 -2.85 -8.24 2.47
N THR A 57 -4.09 -7.81 2.23
CA THR A 57 -4.93 -8.34 1.17
C THR A 57 -5.66 -7.23 0.44
N ILE A 58 -6.03 -7.51 -0.81
CA ILE A 58 -7.01 -6.74 -1.58
C ILE A 58 -8.08 -7.70 -2.10
N SER A 59 -9.33 -7.26 -2.10
CA SER A 59 -10.50 -8.05 -2.49
C SER A 59 -11.56 -7.15 -3.13
N ASP A 60 -12.30 -7.69 -4.10
CA ASP A 60 -13.47 -7.10 -4.75
C ASP A 60 -14.79 -7.75 -4.27
N GLY A 61 -14.72 -8.69 -3.34
CA GLY A 61 -15.86 -9.50 -2.90
C GLY A 61 -16.02 -10.85 -3.60
N GLU A 62 -15.30 -11.09 -4.71
CA GLU A 62 -15.30 -12.37 -5.45
C GLU A 62 -13.98 -13.13 -5.28
N GLY A 63 -12.87 -12.41 -5.14
CA GLY A 63 -11.54 -12.96 -4.89
C GLY A 63 -10.76 -12.24 -3.80
N ILE A 64 -9.69 -12.86 -3.32
CA ILE A 64 -8.74 -12.25 -2.39
C ILE A 64 -7.33 -12.45 -2.96
N PHE A 65 -6.61 -11.35 -3.13
CA PHE A 65 -5.18 -11.37 -3.41
C PHE A 65 -4.40 -11.10 -2.13
N HIS A 66 -3.48 -12.00 -1.80
CA HIS A 66 -2.52 -11.83 -0.72
C HIS A 66 -1.25 -11.22 -1.28
N PHE A 67 -0.79 -10.12 -0.69
CA PHE A 67 0.43 -9.48 -1.17
C PHE A 67 1.65 -10.39 -0.90
N PRO A 68 2.58 -10.50 -1.87
CA PRO A 68 3.94 -10.91 -1.52
C PRO A 68 4.60 -9.80 -0.70
N THR A 69 5.79 -10.06 -0.16
CA THR A 69 6.56 -8.99 0.46
C THR A 69 6.95 -7.95 -0.60
N ILE A 70 6.38 -6.75 -0.49
CA ILE A 70 6.67 -5.59 -1.33
C ILE A 70 6.81 -4.35 -0.48
N THR A 71 7.76 -3.48 -0.83
CA THR A 71 8.00 -2.22 -0.14
C THR A 71 7.53 -1.06 -1.00
N ILE A 72 6.58 -0.28 -0.50
CA ILE A 72 6.19 1.02 -1.08
C ILE A 72 6.98 2.09 -0.34
N ARG A 73 7.89 2.77 -1.03
CA ARG A 73 8.70 3.83 -0.41
C ARG A 73 7.82 4.94 0.18
N GLY A 74 8.32 5.67 1.16
CA GLY A 74 7.64 6.88 1.64
C GLY A 74 7.40 7.87 0.49
N GLY A 75 6.15 8.26 0.25
CA GLY A 75 5.75 9.05 -0.90
C GLY A 75 5.66 8.28 -2.24
N GLY A 76 5.81 6.96 -2.22
CA GLY A 76 5.77 6.11 -3.42
C GLY A 76 4.40 5.51 -3.71
N PHE A 77 4.27 4.95 -4.91
CA PHE A 77 3.04 4.35 -5.45
C PHE A 77 3.25 2.87 -5.80
N LEU A 78 2.18 2.10 -5.71
CA LEU A 78 2.11 0.71 -6.18
C LEU A 78 0.88 0.54 -7.06
N THR A 79 1.11 0.24 -8.34
CA THR A 79 0.03 -0.08 -9.28
C THR A 79 -0.21 -1.58 -9.29
N ILE A 80 -1.48 -1.96 -9.12
CA ILE A 80 -1.99 -3.33 -9.11
C ILE A 80 -2.81 -3.48 -10.39
N VAL A 81 -2.19 -4.00 -11.45
CA VAL A 81 -2.84 -4.16 -12.76
C VAL A 81 -3.74 -5.38 -12.76
N VAL A 82 -5.04 -5.21 -12.95
CA VAL A 82 -5.98 -6.31 -13.07
C VAL A 82 -6.09 -6.71 -14.55
N HIS A 83 -5.80 -7.98 -14.84
CA HIS A 83 -5.97 -8.52 -16.18
C HIS A 83 -7.44 -8.90 -16.38
N LEU A 84 -8.05 -8.42 -17.47
CA LEU A 84 -9.38 -8.85 -17.92
C LEU A 84 -9.24 -10.17 -18.69
N PRO A 85 -9.79 -11.31 -18.23
CA PRO A 85 -10.40 -12.25 -19.14
C PRO A 85 -11.84 -11.81 -19.41
N ASP A 86 -12.33 -12.13 -20.60
CA ASP A 86 -13.58 -11.71 -21.22
C ASP A 86 -14.89 -12.14 -20.48
N THR A 87 -14.89 -12.26 -19.15
CA THR A 87 -15.97 -12.85 -18.35
C THR A 87 -16.56 -11.96 -17.25
N GLY A 88 -16.18 -10.69 -17.12
CA GLY A 88 -16.84 -9.74 -16.20
C GLY A 88 -16.68 -10.08 -14.70
N HIS A 89 -15.77 -10.99 -14.39
CA HIS A 89 -15.31 -11.33 -13.05
C HIS A 89 -13.85 -10.87 -13.02
N LEU A 90 -13.38 -10.20 -11.96
CA LEU A 90 -11.99 -9.76 -11.88
C LEU A 90 -11.14 -10.89 -11.27
N PRO A 91 -10.43 -11.73 -12.05
CA PRO A 91 -9.42 -12.59 -11.45
C PRO A 91 -8.22 -11.72 -11.11
N PHE A 92 -7.97 -11.52 -9.82
CA PHE A 92 -6.77 -10.86 -9.35
C PHE A 92 -5.51 -11.65 -9.74
N ALA A 93 -4.94 -11.31 -10.90
CA ALA A 93 -3.58 -11.66 -11.27
C ALA A 93 -2.75 -10.37 -11.42
N PRO A 94 -2.46 -9.66 -10.32
CA PRO A 94 -1.85 -8.35 -10.40
C PRO A 94 -0.40 -8.39 -10.89
N MET A 95 -0.10 -7.61 -11.92
CA MET A 95 1.28 -7.24 -12.23
C MET A 95 1.64 -6.02 -11.37
N LEU A 96 2.57 -6.21 -10.43
CA LEU A 96 3.03 -5.15 -9.52
C LEU A 96 4.09 -4.30 -10.21
N MET A 97 3.84 -3.00 -10.35
CA MET A 97 4.81 -2.04 -10.85
C MET A 97 5.06 -0.97 -9.78
N LEU A 98 6.33 -0.83 -9.37
CA LEU A 98 6.79 0.28 -8.55
C LEU A 98 7.09 1.45 -9.49
N LEU A 99 6.30 2.51 -9.39
CA LEU A 99 6.59 3.76 -10.07
C LEU A 99 7.47 4.60 -9.14
N THR A 100 8.67 4.94 -9.61
CA THR A 100 9.68 5.74 -8.88
C THR A 100 9.49 7.22 -9.09
#